data_AF-A0A7J3ZP32-F1
#
_entry.id   AF-A0A7J3ZP32-F1
#
_cell.length_a   1.000
_cell.length_b   1.000
_cell.length_c   1.000
_cell.angle_alpha   90.00
_cell.angle_beta   90.00
_cell.angle_gamma   90.00
#
_symmetry.space_group_name_H-M   'P 1'
#
loop_
_entity.id
_entity.type
_entity.pdbx_description
1 polymer ?
#
loop_
_entity_poly.entity_id
_entity_poly.type
_entity_poly.pdbx_seq_one_letter_code
_entity_poly.pdbx_strand_id
1 'polypeptide(L)'
;MKVNNIEVFPKEVQTLIDLLGEPEEGELNYTGKKKPMSRLEALRELKRLEIDGVISPPKKYGWVNVHIHTNESFSVFRSPTEAAWKAYRAGLEVFGINDHYTIAGHKEFGEACKILGLKAAFSIEAIAMSEEARIRGERYNDPKNPGRIYLCGKGVIRDLKPDSPGNKLLNLMREALRKRYEKMTEKVNEILQRIDPSLNLTFNDVLKCTPRGNVTERHVAQAVAELLKSRFPDDRDLKEFLRKLFGDIKVDLSSDENFQDLIRNELLKAGGPAYVEEPLEAFPEVEKLVSLFREYGAIPTYPVLGNPITEKESNLDSLFDELEDYGIFAIEVIPKRNTEERLREIVEKAEKRGFPVFNGTEHNTKSPQPLVDDLSKDPRFLPTFKRGAYLILGHQFLSKYAEVGYIDPSGKLSFADRSFGVSFFSFLGRITWPEDVLDWFATIDKEKILKIMLGLHLILGDKPYKWIVKPGFKLPDSLLDSIKIIDREKISMDEETKRRFERIVENFFLREED
;
A
#
# COMPACT_ATOMS: atom_id res chain seq x y z
N MET A 1 11.08 20.44 23.09
CA MET A 1 11.36 21.37 21.98
C MET A 1 12.16 20.62 20.92
N LYS A 2 11.55 20.17 19.83
CA LYS A 2 12.26 19.73 18.63
C LYS A 2 12.00 20.79 17.57
N VAL A 3 13.05 21.51 17.19
CA VAL A 3 13.05 22.39 16.03
C VAL A 3 12.85 21.47 14.83
N ASN A 4 11.68 21.52 14.21
CA ASN A 4 11.50 20.98 12.88
C ASN A 4 12.41 21.80 11.98
N ASN A 5 13.58 21.27 11.62
CA ASN A 5 14.36 21.76 10.48
C ASN A 5 13.50 21.49 9.24
N ILE A 6 12.58 22.41 8.95
CA ILE A 6 11.93 22.47 7.65
C ILE A 6 13.06 22.83 6.70
N GLU A 7 13.44 21.89 5.85
CA GLU A 7 14.42 22.11 4.81
C GLU A 7 13.85 23.20 3.88
N VAL A 8 14.36 24.42 3.99
CA VAL A 8 13.87 25.55 3.19
C VAL A 8 14.50 25.46 1.82
N PHE A 9 13.73 24.95 0.87
CA PHE A 9 14.17 24.86 -0.52
C PHE A 9 14.13 26.23 -1.21
N PRO A 10 14.98 26.46 -2.24
CA PRO A 10 14.83 27.59 -3.15
C PRO A 10 13.41 27.64 -3.75
N LYS A 11 12.91 28.84 -4.05
CA LYS A 11 11.53 29.04 -4.56
C LYS A 11 11.22 28.22 -5.81
N GLU A 12 12.19 28.06 -6.70
CA GLU A 12 12.07 27.26 -7.92
C GLU A 12 11.87 25.77 -7.60
N VAL A 13 12.64 25.25 -6.64
CA VAL A 13 12.50 23.88 -6.13
C VAL A 13 11.15 23.69 -5.44
N GLN A 14 10.71 24.65 -4.62
CA GLN A 14 9.39 24.59 -3.98
C GLN A 14 8.27 24.53 -5.02
N THR A 15 8.40 25.30 -6.12
CA THR A 15 7.42 25.26 -7.22
C THR A 15 7.35 23.87 -7.87
N LEU A 16 8.49 23.19 -8.06
CA LEU A 16 8.53 21.82 -8.56
C LEU A 16 7.91 20.83 -7.57
N ILE A 17 8.17 20.98 -6.26
CA ILE A 17 7.58 20.15 -5.20
C ILE A 17 6.06 20.31 -5.19
N ASP A 18 5.57 21.54 -5.32
CA ASP A 18 4.13 21.83 -5.31
C ASP A 18 3.44 21.15 -6.51
N LEU A 19 4.07 21.19 -7.70
CA LEU A 19 3.58 20.54 -8.91
C LEU A 19 3.39 19.03 -8.76
N LEU A 20 4.14 18.36 -7.88
CA LEU A 20 4.04 16.90 -7.68
C LEU A 20 2.64 16.49 -7.24
N GLY A 21 1.91 17.34 -6.52
CA GLY A 21 0.56 17.06 -6.03
C GLY A 21 -0.57 17.65 -6.87
N GLU A 22 -0.26 18.35 -7.97
CA GLU A 22 -1.28 19.03 -8.74
C GLU A 22 -2.02 18.07 -9.70
N PRO A 23 -3.35 18.22 -9.93
CA PRO A 23 -4.14 17.36 -10.82
C PRO A 23 -3.73 17.39 -12.30
N GLU A 24 -3.64 16.26 -12.99
CA GLU A 24 -3.22 16.16 -14.40
C GLU A 24 -4.39 16.06 -15.39
N GLU A 25 -4.10 16.35 -16.67
CA GLU A 25 -5.08 16.20 -17.74
C GLU A 25 -5.63 14.76 -17.79
N GLY A 26 -6.96 14.64 -17.85
CA GLY A 26 -7.67 13.36 -17.78
C GLY A 26 -8.13 12.96 -16.38
N GLU A 27 -7.67 13.64 -15.33
CA GLU A 27 -8.19 13.47 -13.98
C GLU A 27 -9.45 14.30 -13.75
N LEU A 28 -10.40 13.78 -12.98
CA LEU A 28 -11.68 14.45 -12.71
C LEU A 28 -11.51 15.79 -11.97
N ASN A 29 -10.46 15.90 -11.16
CA ASN A 29 -10.11 17.10 -10.40
C ASN A 29 -9.25 18.11 -11.19
N TYR A 30 -9.00 17.88 -12.48
CA TYR A 30 -8.27 18.81 -13.32
C TYR A 30 -9.08 20.07 -13.64
N THR A 31 -8.49 21.23 -13.37
CA THR A 31 -9.16 22.54 -13.51
C THR A 31 -9.05 23.13 -14.92
N GLY A 32 -8.39 22.45 -15.86
CA GLY A 32 -8.12 22.96 -17.21
C GLY A 32 -6.93 23.93 -17.28
N LYS A 33 -6.33 24.31 -16.14
CA LYS A 33 -5.17 25.20 -16.11
C LYS A 33 -3.94 24.48 -16.64
N LYS A 34 -3.46 24.90 -17.82
CA LYS A 34 -2.24 24.37 -18.43
C LYS A 34 -1.05 24.53 -17.48
N LYS A 35 -0.34 23.42 -17.27
CA LYS A 35 0.88 23.37 -16.45
C LYS A 35 2.13 23.43 -17.31
N PRO A 36 3.26 23.90 -16.76
CA PRO A 36 4.54 23.90 -17.47
C PRO A 36 5.07 22.48 -17.74
N MET A 37 4.71 21.50 -16.91
CA MET A 37 5.13 20.10 -17.01
C MET A 37 4.21 19.19 -16.16
N SER A 38 4.30 17.88 -16.39
CA SER A 38 3.67 16.82 -15.59
C SER A 38 4.35 16.64 -14.22
N ARG A 39 3.70 15.90 -13.31
CA ARG A 39 4.23 15.54 -11.99
C ARG A 39 5.54 14.76 -12.10
N LEU A 40 5.59 13.79 -13.01
CA LEU A 40 6.79 12.96 -13.21
C LEU A 40 7.94 13.74 -13.86
N GLU A 41 7.65 14.69 -14.75
CA GLU A 41 8.66 15.60 -15.30
C GLU A 41 9.24 16.52 -14.21
N ALA A 42 8.38 17.09 -13.36
CA ALA A 42 8.82 17.89 -12.21
C ALA A 42 9.69 17.05 -11.25
N LEU A 43 9.33 15.78 -11.03
CA LEU A 43 10.13 14.86 -10.21
C LEU A 43 11.50 14.55 -10.81
N ARG A 44 11.58 14.34 -12.13
CA ARG A 44 12.87 14.16 -12.84
C ARG A 44 13.74 15.41 -12.72
N GLU A 45 13.14 16.58 -12.83
CA GLU A 45 13.85 17.84 -12.66
C GLU A 45 14.38 18.02 -11.23
N LEU A 46 13.58 17.69 -10.21
CA LEU A 46 14.05 17.65 -8.82
C LEU A 46 15.24 16.70 -8.66
N LYS A 47 15.19 15.52 -9.29
CA LYS A 47 16.30 14.56 -9.23
C LYS A 47 17.55 15.08 -9.95
N ARG A 48 17.40 15.77 -11.08
CA ARG A 48 18.52 16.45 -11.78
C ARG A 48 19.16 17.51 -10.89
N LEU A 49 18.35 18.35 -10.25
CA LEU A 49 18.84 19.38 -9.33
C LEU A 49 19.61 18.78 -8.14
N GLU A 50 19.24 17.58 -7.68
CA GLU A 50 20.01 16.86 -6.67
C GLU A 50 21.37 16.39 -7.19
N ILE A 51 21.40 15.79 -8.39
CA ILE A 51 22.63 15.32 -9.04
C ILE A 51 23.60 16.49 -9.28
N ASP A 52 23.07 17.65 -9.65
CA ASP A 52 23.85 18.87 -9.87
C ASP A 52 24.25 19.58 -8.56
N GLY A 53 23.83 19.06 -7.40
CA GLY A 53 24.19 19.60 -6.09
C GLY A 53 23.41 20.84 -5.65
N VAL A 54 22.32 21.19 -6.34
CA VAL A 54 21.44 22.31 -5.98
C VAL A 54 20.58 21.96 -4.75
N ILE A 55 20.16 20.70 -4.64
CA ILE A 55 19.51 20.16 -3.44
C ILE A 55 20.31 18.99 -2.88
N SER A 56 20.39 18.89 -1.56
CA SER A 56 21.09 17.78 -0.91
C SER A 56 20.27 16.49 -0.99
N PRO A 57 20.90 15.33 -1.26
CA PRO A 57 20.22 14.05 -1.14
C PRO A 57 19.79 13.80 0.31
N PRO A 58 18.67 13.10 0.54
CA PRO A 58 18.21 12.80 1.88
C PRO A 58 19.12 11.76 2.54
N LYS A 59 19.18 11.80 3.88
CA LYS A 59 19.83 10.73 4.64
C LYS A 59 19.07 9.43 4.42
N LYS A 60 19.78 8.35 4.10
CA LYS A 60 19.21 7.00 4.02
C LYS A 60 19.15 6.39 5.42
N TYR A 61 17.98 5.92 5.83
CA TYR A 61 17.79 5.25 7.12
C TYR A 61 17.49 3.76 6.99
N GLY A 62 17.21 3.27 5.78
CA GLY A 62 16.86 1.88 5.55
C GLY A 62 15.49 1.49 6.12
N TRP A 63 14.64 2.48 6.43
CA TRP A 63 13.28 2.27 6.93
C TRP A 63 12.34 1.77 5.83
N VAL A 64 11.27 1.11 6.24
CA VAL A 64 10.28 0.52 5.34
C VAL A 64 8.87 0.87 5.78
N ASN A 65 7.99 1.06 4.80
CA ASN A 65 6.55 1.22 5.01
C ASN A 65 5.83 0.74 3.74
N VAL A 66 5.04 -0.32 3.86
CA VAL A 66 4.34 -0.96 2.74
C VAL A 66 2.81 -0.81 2.82
N HIS A 67 2.34 0.16 3.60
CA HIS A 67 0.93 0.53 3.67
C HIS A 67 0.75 2.04 3.85
N ILE A 68 0.50 2.72 2.72
CA ILE A 68 -0.10 4.05 2.65
C ILE A 68 -1.24 4.04 1.63
N HIS A 69 -2.18 4.97 1.78
CA HIS A 69 -3.12 5.31 0.70
C HIS A 69 -2.66 6.57 0.00
N THR A 70 -3.22 6.82 -1.18
CA THR A 70 -3.04 8.07 -1.95
C THR A 70 -4.40 8.71 -2.19
N ASN A 71 -4.43 9.76 -3.02
CA ASN A 71 -5.65 10.38 -3.53
C ASN A 71 -6.46 9.46 -4.47
N GLU A 72 -5.91 8.31 -4.90
CA GLU A 72 -6.64 7.30 -5.67
C GLU A 72 -7.69 6.56 -4.84
N SER A 73 -7.53 6.56 -3.53
CA SER A 73 -8.63 6.33 -2.60
C SER A 73 -8.79 7.58 -1.74
N PHE A 74 -8.45 7.58 -0.46
CA PHE A 74 -8.49 8.77 0.36
C PHE A 74 -7.22 8.91 1.20
N SER A 75 -6.52 10.03 1.05
CA SER A 75 -5.30 10.32 1.80
C SER A 75 -5.01 11.82 1.91
N VAL A 76 -4.03 12.15 2.75
CA VAL A 76 -3.36 13.46 2.82
C VAL A 76 -2.48 13.71 1.60
N PHE A 77 -1.99 12.66 0.92
CA PHE A 77 -1.21 12.84 -0.30
C PHE A 77 -2.09 13.28 -1.45
N ARG A 78 -1.62 14.27 -2.21
CA ARG A 78 -2.33 14.82 -3.36
C ARG A 78 -2.08 14.05 -4.65
N SER A 79 -1.09 13.14 -4.66
CA SER A 79 -0.79 12.22 -5.75
C SER A 79 0.10 11.05 -5.29
N PRO A 80 0.18 9.95 -6.05
CA PRO A 80 1.21 8.92 -5.85
C PRO A 80 2.64 9.48 -5.98
N THR A 81 2.89 10.41 -6.90
CA THR A 81 4.21 11.05 -7.08
C THR A 81 4.64 11.83 -5.83
N GLU A 82 3.74 12.62 -5.24
CA GLU A 82 4.01 13.39 -4.03
C GLU A 82 4.30 12.44 -2.84
N ALA A 83 3.56 11.34 -2.72
CA ALA A 83 3.80 10.33 -1.69
C ALA A 83 5.22 9.73 -1.81
N ALA A 84 5.63 9.34 -3.02
CA ALA A 84 6.96 8.79 -3.29
C ALA A 84 8.07 9.81 -2.98
N TRP A 85 7.89 11.09 -3.37
CA TRP A 85 8.82 12.16 -3.03
C TRP A 85 8.98 12.33 -1.51
N LYS A 86 7.88 12.36 -0.76
CA LYS A 86 7.91 12.47 0.70
C LYS A 86 8.62 11.27 1.34
N ALA A 87 8.42 10.05 0.84
CA ALA A 87 9.11 8.86 1.31
C ALA A 87 10.62 8.91 1.03
N TYR A 88 11.00 9.37 -0.16
CA TYR A 88 12.39 9.58 -0.52
C TYR A 88 13.07 10.58 0.41
N ARG A 89 12.46 11.75 0.63
CA ARG A 89 12.98 12.77 1.55
C ARG A 89 13.03 12.31 3.00
N ALA A 90 12.15 11.40 3.40
CA ALA A 90 12.18 10.77 4.73
C ALA A 90 13.22 9.63 4.85
N GLY A 91 13.94 9.29 3.78
CA GLY A 91 15.03 8.31 3.81
C GLY A 91 14.60 6.85 3.87
N LEU A 92 13.39 6.55 3.39
CA LEU A 92 12.91 5.17 3.27
C LEU A 92 13.67 4.41 2.17
N GLU A 93 13.80 3.10 2.34
CA GLU A 93 14.34 2.18 1.34
C GLU A 93 13.23 1.52 0.52
N VAL A 94 12.20 1.01 1.21
CA VAL A 94 11.03 0.36 0.59
C VAL A 94 9.79 1.15 0.94
N PHE A 95 8.99 1.48 -0.07
CA PHE A 95 7.73 2.21 0.09
C PHE A 95 6.61 1.55 -0.70
N GLY A 96 5.42 1.43 -0.11
CA GLY A 96 4.32 0.70 -0.74
C GLY A 96 2.97 1.38 -0.70
N ILE A 97 2.31 1.40 -1.85
CA ILE A 97 0.96 1.93 -2.09
C ILE A 97 -0.09 0.82 -1.84
N ASN A 98 -1.20 1.15 -1.18
CA ASN A 98 -2.23 0.21 -0.75
C ASN A 98 -3.65 0.83 -0.81
N ASP A 99 -4.01 1.44 -1.92
CA ASP A 99 -5.30 2.14 -2.05
C ASP A 99 -6.52 1.22 -1.90
N HIS A 100 -7.58 1.77 -1.31
CA HIS A 100 -8.84 1.06 -1.13
C HIS A 100 -9.52 0.80 -2.47
N TYR A 101 -9.86 -0.46 -2.73
CA TYR A 101 -10.58 -0.96 -3.89
C TYR A 101 -9.93 -0.56 -5.22
N THR A 102 -8.67 -0.13 -5.32
CA THR A 102 -8.07 0.28 -6.59
C THR A 102 -6.55 0.12 -6.64
N ILE A 103 -6.05 -0.06 -7.87
CA ILE A 103 -4.62 -0.07 -8.19
C ILE A 103 -4.24 1.05 -9.17
N ALA A 104 -5.14 2.00 -9.43
CA ALA A 104 -4.96 2.99 -10.50
C ALA A 104 -3.71 3.88 -10.34
N GLY A 105 -3.26 4.08 -9.09
CA GLY A 105 -2.03 4.83 -8.78
C GLY A 105 -0.73 4.05 -8.99
N HIS A 106 -0.77 2.73 -9.20
CA HIS A 106 0.43 1.89 -9.21
C HIS A 106 1.43 2.30 -10.29
N LYS A 107 0.96 2.64 -11.50
CA LYS A 107 1.83 3.04 -12.61
C LYS A 107 2.61 4.31 -12.29
N GLU A 108 1.92 5.37 -11.86
CA GLU A 108 2.55 6.63 -11.48
C GLU A 108 3.50 6.44 -10.29
N PHE A 109 3.06 5.71 -9.26
CA PHE A 109 3.85 5.39 -8.08
C PHE A 109 5.16 4.66 -8.44
N GLY A 110 5.07 3.63 -9.29
CA GLY A 110 6.21 2.84 -9.72
C GLY A 110 7.24 3.67 -10.49
N GLU A 111 6.79 4.52 -11.42
CA GLU A 111 7.67 5.44 -12.15
C GLU A 111 8.33 6.47 -11.24
N ALA A 112 7.57 7.03 -10.29
CA ALA A 112 8.11 7.96 -9.30
C ALA A 112 9.17 7.30 -8.41
N CYS A 113 8.90 6.08 -7.92
CA CYS A 113 9.86 5.29 -7.15
C CYS A 113 11.12 4.97 -7.97
N LYS A 114 10.97 4.61 -9.26
CA LYS A 114 12.11 4.37 -10.17
C LYS A 114 13.00 5.61 -10.30
N ILE A 115 12.42 6.79 -10.51
CA ILE A 115 13.16 8.07 -10.61
C ILE A 115 13.94 8.35 -9.32
N LEU A 116 13.36 8.05 -8.15
CA LEU A 116 13.93 8.36 -6.84
C LEU A 116 14.90 7.28 -6.31
N GLY A 117 14.93 6.10 -6.93
CA GLY A 117 15.67 4.94 -6.42
C GLY A 117 15.02 4.29 -5.19
N LEU A 118 13.70 4.44 -5.01
CA LEU A 118 12.93 3.74 -3.98
C LEU A 118 12.50 2.37 -4.50
N LYS A 119 12.51 1.35 -3.63
CA LYS A 119 11.94 0.03 -3.96
C LYS A 119 10.43 0.08 -3.74
N ALA A 120 9.66 -0.16 -4.79
CA ALA A 120 8.21 -0.05 -4.78
C ALA A 120 7.51 -1.38 -4.44
N ALA A 121 6.63 -1.35 -3.43
CA ALA A 121 5.67 -2.41 -3.15
C ALA A 121 4.27 -2.01 -3.63
N PHE A 122 3.62 -2.87 -4.40
CA PHE A 122 2.31 -2.61 -4.99
C PHE A 122 1.24 -3.41 -4.28
N SER A 123 0.20 -2.74 -3.77
CA SER A 123 -0.84 -3.40 -2.98
C SER A 123 -2.23 -2.81 -3.23
N ILE A 124 -3.25 -3.53 -2.78
CA ILE A 124 -4.65 -3.12 -2.79
C ILE A 124 -5.29 -3.52 -1.46
N GLU A 125 -6.16 -2.68 -0.92
CA GLU A 125 -6.97 -2.99 0.26
C GLU A 125 -8.45 -3.09 -0.11
N ALA A 126 -9.18 -4.03 0.50
CA ALA A 126 -10.63 -4.11 0.38
C ALA A 126 -11.23 -4.80 1.61
N ILE A 127 -12.54 -4.72 1.75
CA ILE A 127 -13.26 -5.21 2.92
C ILE A 127 -14.11 -6.42 2.54
N ALA A 128 -14.02 -7.46 3.37
CA ALA A 128 -14.87 -8.66 3.34
C ALA A 128 -15.83 -8.68 4.55
N MET A 129 -16.77 -9.63 4.51
CA MET A 129 -17.71 -9.92 5.58
C MET A 129 -17.68 -11.43 5.93
N SER A 130 -17.55 -11.74 7.20
CA SER A 130 -17.83 -13.05 7.79
C SER A 130 -19.20 -13.02 8.45
N GLU A 131 -20.17 -13.65 7.79
CA GLU A 131 -21.55 -13.70 8.28
C GLU A 131 -21.67 -14.47 9.61
N GLU A 132 -20.85 -15.51 9.79
CA GLU A 132 -20.78 -16.27 11.04
C GLU A 132 -20.34 -15.40 12.22
N ALA A 133 -19.24 -14.65 12.06
CA ALA A 133 -18.75 -13.73 13.09
C ALA A 133 -19.73 -12.57 13.32
N ARG A 134 -20.39 -12.08 12.25
CA ARG A 134 -21.44 -11.05 12.36
C ARG A 134 -22.60 -11.54 13.25
N ILE A 135 -23.09 -12.76 13.03
CA ILE A 135 -24.15 -13.38 13.84
C ILE A 135 -23.71 -13.56 15.29
N ARG A 136 -22.45 -13.93 15.52
CA ARG A 136 -21.87 -14.10 16.87
C ARG A 136 -21.51 -12.80 17.58
N GLY A 137 -21.54 -11.66 16.88
CA GLY A 137 -21.10 -10.38 17.42
C GLY A 137 -19.58 -10.27 17.58
N GLU A 138 -18.81 -11.11 16.89
CA GLU A 138 -17.34 -11.14 16.97
C GLU A 138 -16.72 -10.17 15.96
N ARG A 139 -15.74 -9.38 16.41
CA ARG A 139 -15.02 -8.43 15.56
C ARG A 139 -13.65 -8.96 15.20
N TYR A 140 -13.24 -8.66 13.96
CA TYR A 140 -11.88 -8.85 13.45
C TYR A 140 -11.08 -7.57 13.62
N ASN A 141 -10.49 -7.04 12.55
CA ASN A 141 -9.71 -5.82 12.53
C ASN A 141 -10.55 -4.55 12.30
N ASP A 142 -11.87 -4.68 12.18
CA ASP A 142 -12.81 -3.58 12.40
C ASP A 142 -13.32 -3.59 13.84
N PRO A 143 -12.91 -2.63 14.71
CA PRO A 143 -13.31 -2.63 16.11
C PRO A 143 -14.76 -2.21 16.35
N LYS A 144 -15.51 -1.83 15.31
CA LYS A 144 -16.88 -1.31 15.42
C LYS A 144 -17.91 -2.25 14.82
N ASN A 145 -17.56 -3.00 13.78
CA ASN A 145 -18.51 -3.76 12.98
C ASN A 145 -18.22 -5.27 13.08
N PRO A 146 -19.04 -6.04 13.82
CA PRO A 146 -18.92 -7.49 13.85
C PRO A 146 -18.91 -8.13 12.45
N GLY A 147 -18.06 -9.13 12.27
CA GLY A 147 -17.86 -9.84 11.00
C GLY A 147 -17.15 -9.05 9.89
N ARG A 148 -16.93 -7.73 10.03
CA ARG A 148 -16.20 -6.95 9.01
C ARG A 148 -14.71 -7.19 9.09
N ILE A 149 -14.09 -7.43 7.94
CA ILE A 149 -12.67 -7.78 7.82
C ILE A 149 -12.02 -6.94 6.73
N TYR A 150 -11.03 -6.13 7.11
CA TYR A 150 -10.13 -5.47 6.15
C TYR A 150 -9.06 -6.47 5.73
N LEU A 151 -8.81 -6.61 4.43
CA LEU A 151 -7.75 -7.46 3.90
C LEU A 151 -6.95 -6.70 2.85
N CYS A 152 -5.67 -7.04 2.77
CA CYS A 152 -4.76 -6.49 1.77
C CYS A 152 -4.31 -7.59 0.80
N GLY A 153 -4.20 -7.25 -0.48
CA GLY A 153 -3.42 -7.99 -1.46
C GLY A 153 -2.06 -7.33 -1.61
N LYS A 154 -0.99 -7.92 -1.06
CA LYS A 154 0.38 -7.37 -1.10
C LYS A 154 1.19 -7.95 -2.25
N GLY A 155 1.91 -7.10 -2.99
CA GLY A 155 2.75 -7.54 -4.10
C GLY A 155 1.96 -7.81 -5.39
N VAL A 156 1.02 -6.93 -5.74
CA VAL A 156 0.29 -6.97 -7.02
C VAL A 156 1.27 -6.97 -8.19
N ILE A 157 1.09 -7.90 -9.14
CA ILE A 157 1.98 -8.05 -10.29
C ILE A 157 1.32 -7.91 -11.66
N ARG A 158 -0.02 -7.86 -11.72
CA ARG A 158 -0.78 -7.78 -12.96
C ARG A 158 -2.15 -7.15 -12.73
N ASP A 159 -2.74 -6.60 -13.78
CA ASP A 159 -4.14 -6.17 -13.75
C ASP A 159 -5.10 -7.38 -13.85
N LEU A 160 -6.33 -7.19 -13.38
CA LEU A 160 -7.40 -8.15 -13.61
C LEU A 160 -7.84 -8.11 -15.08
N LYS A 161 -8.16 -9.29 -15.64
CA LYS A 161 -8.75 -9.35 -16.98
C LYS A 161 -10.20 -8.84 -16.93
N PRO A 162 -10.67 -8.06 -17.92
CA PRO A 162 -12.02 -7.46 -17.90
C PRO A 162 -13.18 -8.42 -17.56
N ASP A 163 -13.12 -9.68 -17.99
CA ASP A 163 -14.19 -10.66 -17.75
C ASP A 163 -13.93 -11.64 -16.60
N SER A 164 -12.82 -11.47 -15.88
CA SER A 164 -12.46 -12.38 -14.78
C SER A 164 -13.44 -12.29 -13.60
N PRO A 165 -13.59 -13.36 -12.81
CA PRO A 165 -14.40 -13.33 -11.60
C PRO A 165 -14.00 -12.21 -10.64
N GLY A 166 -12.68 -12.02 -10.42
CA GLY A 166 -12.14 -10.93 -9.62
C GLY A 166 -12.53 -9.55 -10.15
N ASN A 167 -12.49 -9.31 -11.46
CA ASN A 167 -12.84 -7.99 -12.02
C ASN A 167 -14.33 -7.69 -11.85
N LYS A 168 -15.18 -8.70 -12.10
CA LYS A 168 -16.63 -8.59 -11.89
C LYS A 168 -16.97 -8.31 -10.42
N LEU A 169 -16.30 -9.02 -9.50
CA LEU A 169 -16.47 -8.81 -8.08
C LEU A 169 -16.04 -7.41 -7.64
N LEU A 170 -14.85 -6.95 -8.07
CA LEU A 170 -14.37 -5.60 -7.72
C LEU A 170 -15.29 -4.51 -8.25
N ASN A 171 -15.79 -4.65 -9.48
CA ASN A 171 -16.73 -3.71 -10.07
C ASN A 171 -18.06 -3.69 -9.32
N LEU A 172 -18.59 -4.86 -8.95
CA LEU A 172 -19.81 -4.96 -8.12
C LEU A 172 -19.62 -4.22 -6.78
N MET A 173 -18.49 -4.44 -6.10
CA MET A 173 -18.19 -3.80 -4.83
C MET A 173 -18.14 -2.27 -4.96
N ARG A 174 -17.42 -1.77 -5.97
CA ARG A 174 -17.30 -0.34 -6.26
C ARG A 174 -18.64 0.29 -6.64
N GLU A 175 -19.44 -0.38 -7.46
CA GLU A 175 -20.75 0.13 -7.89
C GLU A 175 -21.73 0.20 -6.71
N ALA A 176 -21.73 -0.82 -5.84
CA ALA A 176 -22.55 -0.82 -4.64
C ALA A 176 -22.18 0.36 -3.71
N LEU A 177 -20.89 0.55 -3.42
CA LEU A 177 -20.40 1.68 -2.62
C LEU A 177 -20.73 3.03 -3.28
N ARG A 178 -20.56 3.15 -4.60
CA ARG A 178 -20.90 4.35 -5.35
C ARG A 178 -22.36 4.73 -5.19
N LYS A 179 -23.29 3.79 -5.38
CA LYS A 179 -24.75 4.02 -5.20
C LYS A 179 -25.07 4.51 -3.80
N ARG A 180 -24.38 3.97 -2.77
CA ARG A 180 -24.51 4.46 -1.39
C ARG A 180 -24.10 5.92 -1.28
N TYR A 181 -22.95 6.30 -1.83
CA TYR A 181 -22.43 7.66 -1.72
C TYR A 181 -23.23 8.66 -2.56
N GLU A 182 -23.78 8.26 -3.71
CA GLU A 182 -24.76 9.05 -4.47
C GLU A 182 -25.96 9.42 -3.59
N LYS A 183 -26.59 8.43 -2.96
CA LYS A 183 -27.73 8.62 -2.06
C LYS A 183 -27.40 9.45 -0.81
N MET A 184 -26.20 9.29 -0.24
CA MET A 184 -25.73 10.14 0.85
C MET A 184 -25.62 11.59 0.40
N THR A 185 -25.10 11.83 -0.80
CA THR A 185 -24.92 13.18 -1.37
C THR A 185 -26.26 13.86 -1.59
N GLU A 186 -27.25 13.15 -2.14
CA GLU A 186 -28.63 13.64 -2.29
C GLU A 186 -29.22 14.08 -0.95
N LYS A 187 -29.15 13.21 0.07
CA LYS A 187 -29.63 13.51 1.43
C LYS A 187 -28.95 14.73 2.02
N VAL A 188 -27.63 14.84 1.90
CA VAL A 188 -26.90 16.01 2.39
C VAL A 188 -27.34 17.26 1.65
N ASN A 189 -27.46 17.21 0.32
CA ASN A 189 -27.90 18.35 -0.47
C ASN A 189 -29.28 18.87 -0.05
N GLU A 190 -30.25 17.96 0.16
CA GLU A 190 -31.58 18.33 0.66
C GLU A 190 -31.52 19.03 2.04
N ILE A 191 -30.66 18.55 2.94
CA ILE A 191 -30.48 19.15 4.27
C ILE A 191 -29.89 20.56 4.14
N LEU A 192 -28.84 20.72 3.32
CA LEU A 192 -28.19 22.01 3.10
C LEU A 192 -29.17 23.02 2.47
N GLN A 193 -29.97 22.61 1.48
CA GLN A 193 -30.93 23.47 0.79
C GLN A 193 -32.11 23.93 1.67
N ARG A 194 -32.48 23.16 2.70
CA ARG A 194 -33.47 23.61 3.69
C ARG A 194 -32.99 24.78 4.53
N ILE A 195 -31.67 24.91 4.71
CA ILE A 195 -31.05 26.00 5.49
C ILE A 195 -30.71 27.17 4.57
N ASP A 196 -30.08 26.90 3.43
CA ASP A 196 -29.75 27.88 2.40
C ASP A 196 -30.06 27.30 1.00
N PRO A 197 -31.18 27.70 0.36
CA PRO A 197 -31.58 27.24 -0.96
C PRO A 197 -30.58 27.55 -2.09
N SER A 198 -29.59 28.42 -1.85
CA SER A 198 -28.52 28.71 -2.82
C SER A 198 -27.43 27.64 -2.87
N LEU A 199 -27.37 26.74 -1.88
CA LEU A 199 -26.43 25.62 -1.87
C LEU A 199 -26.86 24.55 -2.86
N ASN A 200 -25.88 24.00 -3.58
CA ASN A 200 -26.09 22.91 -4.52
C ASN A 200 -24.89 21.97 -4.50
N LEU A 201 -25.02 20.86 -3.78
CA LEU A 201 -24.08 19.76 -3.75
C LEU A 201 -24.53 18.68 -4.73
N THR A 202 -23.67 18.33 -5.68
CA THR A 202 -23.92 17.26 -6.65
C THR A 202 -22.94 16.11 -6.43
N PHE A 203 -23.29 14.91 -6.90
CA PHE A 203 -22.35 13.79 -6.84
C PHE A 203 -21.10 14.01 -7.72
N ASN A 204 -21.19 14.85 -8.75
CA ASN A 204 -20.01 15.24 -9.52
C ASN A 204 -19.00 16.01 -8.66
N ASP A 205 -19.43 16.76 -7.64
CA ASP A 205 -18.51 17.44 -6.72
C ASP A 205 -17.74 16.42 -5.87
N VAL A 206 -18.41 15.35 -5.44
CA VAL A 206 -17.77 14.23 -4.71
C VAL A 206 -16.78 13.47 -5.61
N LEU A 207 -17.15 13.20 -6.86
CA LEU A 207 -16.29 12.50 -7.82
C LEU A 207 -15.00 13.29 -8.10
N LYS A 208 -15.06 14.62 -8.09
CA LYS A 208 -13.90 15.50 -8.26
C LYS A 208 -12.97 15.53 -7.04
N CYS A 209 -13.33 14.93 -5.90
CA CYS A 209 -12.41 14.86 -4.76
C CYS A 209 -11.31 13.78 -4.94
N THR A 210 -11.39 12.93 -5.98
CA THR A 210 -10.41 11.89 -6.30
C THR A 210 -10.17 11.81 -7.82
N PRO A 211 -8.94 11.52 -8.31
CA PRO A 211 -8.61 11.64 -9.74
C PRO A 211 -9.49 10.83 -10.68
N ARG A 212 -9.90 9.62 -10.27
CA ARG A 212 -10.58 8.64 -11.14
C ARG A 212 -11.92 8.18 -10.58
N GLY A 213 -12.50 8.93 -9.63
CA GLY A 213 -13.84 8.70 -9.13
C GLY A 213 -13.99 7.51 -8.18
N ASN A 214 -12.90 6.98 -7.61
CA ASN A 214 -12.92 5.95 -6.56
C ASN A 214 -13.25 6.57 -5.20
N VAL A 215 -14.50 7.02 -5.08
CA VAL A 215 -14.98 7.79 -3.93
C VAL A 215 -15.24 6.91 -2.71
N THR A 216 -15.32 7.56 -1.55
CA THR A 216 -15.58 6.96 -0.24
C THR A 216 -16.52 7.89 0.53
N GLU A 217 -17.02 7.45 1.68
CA GLU A 217 -17.81 8.31 2.58
C GLU A 217 -17.05 9.59 2.97
N ARG A 218 -15.72 9.52 3.05
CA ARG A 218 -14.88 10.67 3.39
C ARG A 218 -14.86 11.73 2.28
N HIS A 219 -15.00 11.33 1.02
CA HIS A 219 -15.11 12.27 -0.10
C HIS A 219 -16.45 13.03 -0.09
N VAL A 220 -17.53 12.41 0.38
CA VAL A 220 -18.81 13.13 0.59
C VAL A 220 -18.61 14.24 1.62
N ALA A 221 -17.95 13.93 2.74
CA ALA A 221 -17.63 14.94 3.75
C ALA A 221 -16.69 16.04 3.23
N GLN A 222 -15.69 15.66 2.42
CA GLN A 222 -14.78 16.61 1.77
C GLN A 222 -15.53 17.56 0.83
N ALA A 223 -16.40 17.05 -0.05
CA ALA A 223 -17.16 17.88 -0.99
C ALA A 223 -18.09 18.87 -0.26
N VAL A 224 -18.70 18.45 0.85
CA VAL A 224 -19.51 19.35 1.70
C VAL A 224 -18.62 20.44 2.31
N ALA A 225 -17.45 20.07 2.85
CA ALA A 225 -16.52 21.03 3.44
C ALA A 225 -16.07 22.07 2.41
N GLU A 226 -15.71 21.63 1.19
CA GLU A 226 -15.28 22.50 0.09
C GLU A 226 -16.41 23.43 -0.37
N LEU A 227 -17.64 22.91 -0.52
CA LEU A 227 -18.82 23.70 -0.87
C LEU A 227 -19.08 24.80 0.17
N LEU A 228 -19.06 24.45 1.46
CA LEU A 228 -19.34 25.40 2.55
C LEU A 228 -18.24 26.46 2.66
N LYS A 229 -16.95 26.08 2.55
CA LYS A 229 -15.84 27.04 2.55
C LYS A 229 -15.87 27.97 1.35
N SER A 230 -16.24 27.46 0.17
CA SER A 230 -16.38 28.29 -1.03
C SER A 230 -17.56 29.26 -0.92
N ARG A 231 -18.67 28.85 -0.29
CA ARG A 231 -19.86 29.69 -0.11
C ARG A 231 -19.68 30.76 0.97
N PHE A 232 -19.02 30.39 2.06
CA PHE A 232 -18.84 31.21 3.26
C PHE A 232 -17.34 31.42 3.55
N PRO A 233 -16.66 32.30 2.80
CA PRO A 233 -15.24 32.58 3.02
C PRO A 233 -14.96 33.36 4.32
N ASP A 234 -15.96 34.01 4.92
CA ASP A 234 -15.85 34.60 6.27
C ASP A 234 -16.20 33.54 7.33
N ASP A 235 -15.27 33.32 8.26
CA ASP A 235 -15.40 32.33 9.33
C ASP A 235 -16.64 32.52 10.22
N ARG A 236 -17.16 33.75 10.36
CA ARG A 236 -18.34 34.02 11.18
C ARG A 236 -19.60 33.53 10.47
N ASP A 237 -19.72 33.79 9.18
CA ASP A 237 -20.84 33.32 8.37
C ASP A 237 -20.87 31.79 8.30
N LEU A 238 -19.69 31.18 8.12
CA LEU A 238 -19.56 29.71 8.16
C LEU A 238 -19.99 29.16 9.53
N LYS A 239 -19.53 29.76 10.63
CA LYS A 239 -19.93 29.34 11.99
C LYS A 239 -21.42 29.52 12.25
N GLU A 240 -22.04 30.59 11.74
CA GLU A 240 -23.48 30.79 11.85
C GLU A 240 -24.26 29.72 11.08
N PHE A 241 -23.83 29.40 9.86
CA PHE A 241 -24.41 28.32 9.08
C PHE A 241 -24.28 26.97 9.80
N LEU A 242 -23.08 26.65 10.29
CA LEU A 242 -22.84 25.41 11.02
C LEU A 242 -23.64 25.34 12.33
N ARG A 243 -23.89 26.48 13.00
CA ARG A 243 -24.79 26.52 14.15
C ARG A 243 -26.22 26.16 13.79
N LYS A 244 -26.71 26.59 12.61
CA LYS A 244 -28.04 26.20 12.12
C LYS A 244 -28.09 24.72 11.74
N LEU A 245 -26.98 24.17 11.26
CA LEU A 245 -26.89 22.78 10.80
C LEU A 245 -26.70 21.76 11.95
N PHE A 246 -25.80 22.06 12.89
CA PHE A 246 -25.35 21.13 13.94
C PHE A 246 -25.65 21.61 15.36
N GLY A 247 -26.11 22.85 15.54
CA GLY A 247 -26.13 23.51 16.85
C GLY A 247 -24.74 24.03 17.26
N ASP A 248 -24.53 24.27 18.56
CA ASP A 248 -23.27 24.84 19.02
C ASP A 248 -22.09 23.88 18.83
N ILE A 249 -21.17 24.28 17.96
CA ILE A 249 -19.94 23.54 17.66
C ILE A 249 -18.74 24.07 18.45
N LYS A 250 -17.89 23.16 18.93
CA LYS A 250 -16.63 23.47 19.64
C LYS A 250 -15.38 23.02 18.86
N VAL A 251 -15.53 22.74 17.57
CA VAL A 251 -14.47 22.20 16.71
C VAL A 251 -13.69 23.33 16.05
N ASP A 252 -12.37 23.16 15.95
CA ASP A 252 -11.51 24.05 15.16
C ASP A 252 -11.70 23.81 13.66
N LEU A 253 -12.27 24.81 12.98
CA LEU A 253 -12.60 24.77 11.55
C LEU A 253 -11.41 25.11 10.64
N SER A 254 -10.28 25.57 11.21
CA SER A 254 -9.07 25.87 10.44
C SER A 254 -8.37 24.62 9.93
N SER A 255 -8.58 23.48 10.58
CA SER A 255 -8.12 22.16 10.13
C SER A 255 -9.16 21.51 9.22
N ASP A 256 -8.76 21.23 7.97
CA ASP A 256 -9.59 20.49 7.01
C ASP A 256 -10.01 19.13 7.55
N GLU A 257 -9.12 18.43 8.26
CA GLU A 257 -9.42 17.15 8.89
C GLU A 257 -10.56 17.29 9.90
N ASN A 258 -10.41 18.20 10.87
CA ASN A 258 -11.40 18.39 11.93
C ASN A 258 -12.76 18.79 11.35
N PHE A 259 -12.76 19.63 10.31
CA PHE A 259 -13.99 20.05 9.68
C PHE A 259 -14.68 18.92 8.91
N GLN A 260 -13.92 18.14 8.14
CA GLN A 260 -14.44 16.96 7.43
C GLN A 260 -14.94 15.89 8.40
N ASP A 261 -14.23 15.63 9.49
CA ASP A 261 -14.64 14.65 10.49
C ASP A 261 -15.88 15.12 11.28
N LEU A 262 -16.03 16.42 11.56
CA LEU A 262 -17.27 16.99 12.10
C LEU A 262 -18.45 16.70 11.17
N ILE A 263 -18.34 17.09 9.88
CA ILE A 263 -19.38 16.83 8.88
C ILE A 263 -19.72 15.34 8.82
N ARG A 264 -18.70 14.49 8.78
CA ARG A 264 -18.87 13.04 8.68
C ARG A 264 -19.58 12.46 9.89
N ASN A 265 -19.19 12.84 11.10
CA ASN A 265 -19.77 12.33 12.33
C ASN A 265 -21.21 12.80 12.54
N GLU A 266 -21.50 14.08 12.24
CA GLU A 266 -22.83 14.66 12.45
C GLU A 266 -23.82 14.27 11.34
N LEU A 267 -23.39 14.12 10.08
CA LEU A 267 -24.29 13.84 8.94
C LEU A 267 -24.29 12.38 8.47
N LEU A 268 -23.10 11.79 8.32
CA LEU A 268 -22.90 10.61 7.47
C LEU A 268 -22.79 9.29 8.23
N LYS A 269 -22.46 9.32 9.52
CA LYS A 269 -22.36 8.12 10.36
C LYS A 269 -23.72 7.61 10.82
N ALA A 270 -23.76 6.35 11.26
CA ALA A 270 -24.98 5.73 11.76
C ALA A 270 -25.64 6.62 12.83
N GLY A 271 -26.93 6.90 12.66
CA GLY A 271 -27.69 7.86 13.48
C GLY A 271 -27.74 9.28 12.92
N GLY A 272 -26.86 9.64 11.98
CA GLY A 272 -26.88 10.94 11.29
C GLY A 272 -28.00 11.04 10.25
N PRO A 273 -28.50 12.26 9.97
CA PRO A 273 -29.66 12.48 9.09
C PRO A 273 -29.42 12.10 7.62
N ALA A 274 -28.16 12.10 7.17
CA ALA A 274 -27.78 11.69 5.83
C ALA A 274 -27.17 10.27 5.77
N TYR A 275 -27.24 9.51 6.87
CA TYR A 275 -26.78 8.13 6.90
C TYR A 275 -27.53 7.29 5.86
N VAL A 276 -26.76 6.46 5.17
CA VAL A 276 -27.23 5.38 4.29
C VAL A 276 -26.50 4.12 4.73
N GLU A 277 -27.25 3.05 4.94
CA GLU A 277 -26.69 1.75 5.31
C GLU A 277 -25.68 1.28 4.28
N GLU A 278 -24.64 0.57 4.75
CA GLU A 278 -23.64 0.03 3.83
C GLU A 278 -24.20 -1.19 3.09
N PRO A 279 -24.04 -1.27 1.77
CA PRO A 279 -24.61 -2.37 0.98
C PRO A 279 -23.86 -3.67 1.23
N LEU A 280 -24.58 -4.75 1.50
CA LEU A 280 -23.97 -6.08 1.73
C LEU A 280 -23.15 -6.55 0.53
N GLU A 281 -23.56 -6.17 -0.68
CA GLU A 281 -22.87 -6.52 -1.93
C GLU A 281 -21.47 -5.90 -2.05
N ALA A 282 -21.15 -4.88 -1.25
CA ALA A 282 -19.81 -4.30 -1.19
C ALA A 282 -18.83 -5.10 -0.33
N PHE A 283 -19.31 -6.07 0.45
CA PHE A 283 -18.51 -6.85 1.39
C PHE A 283 -18.69 -8.35 1.11
N PRO A 284 -17.95 -8.91 0.14
CA PRO A 284 -18.05 -10.33 -0.16
C PRO A 284 -17.53 -11.20 0.97
N GLU A 285 -17.80 -12.50 0.88
CA GLU A 285 -17.16 -13.53 1.70
C GLU A 285 -15.62 -13.44 1.59
N VAL A 286 -14.93 -13.84 2.67
CA VAL A 286 -13.48 -13.78 2.80
C VAL A 286 -12.79 -14.51 1.64
N GLU A 287 -13.23 -15.71 1.31
CA GLU A 287 -12.68 -16.57 0.27
C GLU A 287 -12.75 -15.93 -1.12
N LYS A 288 -13.85 -15.23 -1.41
CA LYS A 288 -14.02 -14.49 -2.67
C LYS A 288 -13.04 -13.34 -2.76
N LEU A 289 -12.84 -12.60 -1.67
CA LEU A 289 -11.88 -11.49 -1.65
C LEU A 289 -10.43 -11.98 -1.73
N VAL A 290 -10.08 -13.04 -0.99
CA VAL A 290 -8.76 -13.69 -1.10
C VAL A 290 -8.52 -14.17 -2.53
N SER A 291 -9.51 -14.77 -3.18
CA SER A 291 -9.40 -15.19 -4.58
C SER A 291 -9.17 -14.03 -5.53
N LEU A 292 -9.84 -12.90 -5.32
CA LEU A 292 -9.62 -11.67 -6.08
C LEU A 292 -8.17 -11.18 -5.95
N PHE A 293 -7.59 -11.19 -4.75
CA PHE A 293 -6.18 -10.82 -4.56
C PHE A 293 -5.22 -11.80 -5.25
N ARG A 294 -5.53 -13.09 -5.26
CA ARG A 294 -4.74 -14.07 -6.03
C ARG A 294 -4.81 -13.86 -7.54
N GLU A 295 -5.93 -13.38 -8.09
CA GLU A 295 -6.02 -13.02 -9.50
C GLU A 295 -5.10 -11.83 -9.87
N TYR A 296 -4.90 -10.88 -8.97
CA TYR A 296 -3.86 -9.84 -9.07
C TYR A 296 -2.43 -10.40 -8.96
N GLY A 297 -2.30 -11.69 -8.63
CA GLY A 297 -1.04 -12.34 -8.28
C GLY A 297 -0.52 -11.95 -6.89
N ALA A 298 -1.29 -11.21 -6.09
CA ALA A 298 -0.86 -10.70 -4.79
C ALA A 298 -0.95 -11.75 -3.68
N ILE A 299 -0.27 -11.46 -2.57
CA ILE A 299 -0.31 -12.22 -1.31
C ILE A 299 -1.49 -11.72 -0.47
N PRO A 300 -2.55 -12.52 -0.27
CA PRO A 300 -3.60 -12.19 0.69
C PRO A 300 -2.99 -12.04 2.08
N THR A 301 -3.30 -10.93 2.74
CA THR A 301 -2.69 -10.51 4.00
C THR A 301 -3.76 -9.97 4.93
N TYR A 302 -3.71 -10.36 6.20
CA TYR A 302 -4.57 -9.83 7.25
C TYR A 302 -3.85 -8.74 8.06
N PRO A 303 -4.30 -7.47 8.02
CA PRO A 303 -3.83 -6.44 8.94
C PRO A 303 -4.37 -6.71 10.34
N VAL A 304 -3.50 -7.03 11.30
CA VAL A 304 -3.86 -7.17 12.71
C VAL A 304 -4.05 -5.79 13.30
N LEU A 305 -5.25 -5.52 13.82
CA LEU A 305 -5.56 -4.25 14.49
C LEU A 305 -4.71 -4.10 15.75
N GLY A 306 -4.71 -5.16 16.57
CA GLY A 306 -3.94 -5.34 17.79
C GLY A 306 -4.42 -4.49 18.97
N ASN A 307 -4.93 -3.28 18.72
CA ASN A 307 -5.45 -2.38 19.74
C ASN A 307 -6.61 -1.49 19.21
N PRO A 308 -7.81 -1.52 19.81
CA PRO A 308 -8.20 -2.42 20.89
C PRO A 308 -8.15 -3.90 20.45
N ILE A 309 -7.93 -4.80 21.40
CA ILE A 309 -7.98 -6.23 21.14
C ILE A 309 -9.45 -6.62 20.90
N THR A 310 -9.73 -7.24 19.77
CA THR A 310 -11.06 -7.72 19.40
C THR A 310 -11.24 -9.20 19.71
N GLU A 311 -12.46 -9.70 19.57
CA GLU A 311 -12.81 -11.09 19.90
C GLU A 311 -11.96 -12.08 19.08
N LYS A 312 -11.82 -11.85 17.78
CA LYS A 312 -11.03 -12.72 16.88
C LYS A 312 -9.52 -12.56 17.07
N GLU A 313 -9.05 -11.40 17.53
CA GLU A 313 -7.62 -11.15 17.78
C GLU A 313 -7.16 -11.48 19.22
N SER A 314 -8.10 -11.82 20.10
CA SER A 314 -7.81 -12.16 21.50
C SER A 314 -6.96 -13.43 21.63
N ASN A 315 -7.11 -14.38 20.69
CA ASN A 315 -6.29 -15.58 20.60
C ASN A 315 -5.63 -15.65 19.21
N LEU A 316 -4.35 -15.25 19.16
CA LEU A 316 -3.59 -15.21 17.91
C LEU A 316 -3.30 -16.59 17.30
N ASP A 317 -3.24 -17.69 18.08
CA ASP A 317 -3.10 -19.04 17.48
C ASP A 317 -4.36 -19.39 16.69
N SER A 318 -5.51 -19.23 17.33
CA SER A 318 -6.81 -19.49 16.72
C SER A 318 -7.03 -18.63 15.48
N LEU A 319 -6.64 -17.35 15.54
CA LEU A 319 -6.69 -16.46 14.39
C LEU A 319 -5.82 -16.98 13.25
N PHE A 320 -4.58 -17.38 13.54
CA PHE A 320 -3.66 -17.83 12.49
C PHE A 320 -4.11 -19.15 11.86
N ASP A 321 -4.68 -20.09 12.64
CA ASP A 321 -5.27 -21.31 12.09
C ASP A 321 -6.38 -20.98 11.08
N GLU A 322 -7.29 -20.08 11.45
CA GLU A 322 -8.39 -19.62 10.59
C GLU A 322 -7.89 -18.86 9.35
N LEU A 323 -6.86 -18.02 9.48
CA LEU A 323 -6.25 -17.34 8.34
C LEU A 323 -5.66 -18.35 7.34
N GLU A 324 -5.01 -19.41 7.81
CA GLU A 324 -4.48 -20.47 6.93
C GLU A 324 -5.60 -21.21 6.19
N ASP A 325 -6.74 -21.47 6.86
CA ASP A 325 -7.92 -22.06 6.22
C ASP A 325 -8.47 -21.20 5.07
N TYR A 326 -8.40 -19.87 5.21
CA TYR A 326 -8.73 -18.93 4.13
C TYR A 326 -7.64 -18.81 3.06
N GLY A 327 -6.46 -19.41 3.24
CA GLY A 327 -5.31 -19.27 2.35
C GLY A 327 -4.56 -17.95 2.52
N ILE A 328 -4.60 -17.37 3.73
CA ILE A 328 -3.88 -16.17 4.14
C ILE A 328 -2.67 -16.60 4.98
N PHE A 329 -1.46 -16.37 4.46
CA PHE A 329 -0.20 -16.80 5.08
C PHE A 329 0.74 -15.63 5.40
N ALA A 330 0.19 -14.44 5.57
CA ALA A 330 0.92 -13.22 5.91
C ALA A 330 0.05 -12.30 6.76
N ILE A 331 0.68 -11.57 7.67
CA ILE A 331 0.00 -10.52 8.44
C ILE A 331 0.67 -9.17 8.21
N GLU A 332 -0.08 -8.12 8.52
CA GLU A 332 0.44 -6.77 8.60
C GLU A 332 0.12 -6.17 9.97
N VAL A 333 0.96 -5.24 10.43
CA VAL A 333 0.71 -4.43 11.61
C VAL A 333 0.79 -2.95 11.26
N ILE A 334 0.04 -2.13 12.00
CA ILE A 334 0.16 -0.67 12.00
C ILE A 334 0.75 -0.26 13.36
N PRO A 335 2.09 -0.20 13.51
CA PRO A 335 2.74 -0.12 14.82
C PRO A 335 2.27 1.08 15.65
N LYS A 336 2.05 2.24 15.03
CA LYS A 336 1.53 3.45 15.70
C LYS A 336 0.17 3.26 16.41
N ARG A 337 -0.62 2.25 16.06
CA ARG A 337 -1.91 1.95 16.71
C ARG A 337 -1.76 1.07 17.94
N ASN A 338 -0.59 0.46 18.13
CA ASN A 338 -0.36 -0.57 19.13
C ASN A 338 0.49 -0.04 20.30
N THR A 339 0.33 -0.69 21.46
CA THR A 339 1.36 -0.59 22.51
C THR A 339 2.58 -1.42 22.11
N GLU A 340 3.73 -1.11 22.70
CA GLU A 340 4.96 -1.85 22.44
C GLU A 340 4.81 -3.33 22.83
N GLU A 341 4.16 -3.62 23.96
CA GLU A 341 3.95 -4.97 24.47
C GLU A 341 3.06 -5.79 23.53
N ARG A 342 1.96 -5.20 23.06
CA ARG A 342 1.03 -5.88 22.16
C ARG A 342 1.65 -6.11 20.79
N LEU A 343 2.38 -5.13 20.26
CA LEU A 343 3.11 -5.28 19.01
C LEU A 343 4.15 -6.42 19.11
N ARG A 344 4.88 -6.49 20.23
CA ARG A 344 5.84 -7.57 20.50
C ARG A 344 5.16 -8.93 20.52
N GLU A 345 4.05 -9.06 21.23
CA GLU A 345 3.28 -10.31 21.27
C GLU A 345 2.87 -10.78 19.87
N ILE A 346 2.32 -9.87 19.05
CA ILE A 346 1.89 -10.17 17.67
C ILE A 346 3.09 -10.63 16.82
N VAL A 347 4.20 -9.89 16.86
CA VAL A 347 5.40 -10.18 16.07
C VAL A 347 6.03 -11.51 16.49
N GLU A 348 6.23 -11.75 17.79
CA GLU A 348 6.81 -13.00 18.29
C GLU A 348 5.94 -14.20 17.94
N LYS A 349 4.61 -14.05 18.01
CA LYS A 349 3.66 -15.10 17.63
C LYS A 349 3.73 -15.42 16.15
N ALA A 350 3.75 -14.40 15.30
CA ALA A 350 3.86 -14.54 13.86
C ALA A 350 5.17 -15.22 13.47
N GLU A 351 6.30 -14.79 14.05
CA GLU A 351 7.61 -15.40 13.81
C GLU A 351 7.66 -16.86 14.23
N LYS A 352 7.11 -17.21 15.40
CA LYS A 352 7.02 -18.61 15.86
C LYS A 352 6.23 -19.51 14.90
N ARG A 353 5.21 -18.95 14.24
CA ARG A 353 4.35 -19.63 13.26
C ARG A 353 4.85 -19.49 11.81
N GLY A 354 5.99 -18.81 11.62
CA GLY A 354 6.58 -18.56 10.30
C GLY A 354 5.80 -17.57 9.42
N PHE A 355 4.86 -16.81 9.97
CA PHE A 355 4.15 -15.77 9.23
C PHE A 355 5.07 -14.56 8.98
N PRO A 356 5.26 -14.12 7.73
CA PRO A 356 5.88 -12.85 7.47
C PRO A 356 5.00 -11.71 7.98
N VAL A 357 5.65 -10.69 8.54
CA VAL A 357 5.00 -9.51 9.10
C VAL A 357 5.37 -8.28 8.28
N PHE A 358 4.36 -7.62 7.74
CA PHE A 358 4.49 -6.35 7.03
C PHE A 358 4.16 -5.19 7.97
N ASN A 359 4.63 -3.98 7.65
CA ASN A 359 4.31 -2.78 8.41
C ASN A 359 3.84 -1.64 7.50
N GLY A 360 3.05 -0.76 8.07
CA GLY A 360 2.88 0.56 7.50
C GLY A 360 2.12 1.50 8.41
N THR A 361 1.62 2.58 7.83
CA THR A 361 1.06 3.71 8.58
C THR A 361 -0.35 4.06 8.17
N GLU A 362 -0.92 3.46 7.13
CA GLU A 362 -2.34 3.57 6.76
C GLU A 362 -2.78 5.06 6.69
N HIS A 363 -2.07 5.87 5.89
CA HIS A 363 -2.38 7.30 5.70
C HIS A 363 -3.73 7.48 4.99
N ASN A 364 -4.85 7.20 5.67
CA ASN A 364 -6.23 7.28 5.18
C ASN A 364 -7.04 8.45 5.76
N THR A 365 -6.36 9.50 6.23
CA THR A 365 -6.97 10.76 6.69
C THR A 365 -6.27 11.95 6.03
N LYS A 366 -6.82 13.17 6.18
CA LYS A 366 -6.17 14.41 5.75
C LYS A 366 -5.12 14.91 6.74
N SER A 367 -4.85 14.15 7.81
CA SER A 367 -3.85 14.49 8.82
C SER A 367 -2.44 14.29 8.29
N PRO A 368 -1.54 15.29 8.38
CA PRO A 368 -0.13 15.06 8.15
C PRO A 368 0.42 14.20 9.29
N GLN A 369 0.93 13.02 8.96
CA GLN A 369 1.53 12.09 9.93
C GLN A 369 2.90 11.60 9.42
N PRO A 370 3.84 11.25 10.32
CA PRO A 370 5.12 10.68 9.92
C PRO A 370 4.92 9.43 9.04
N LEU A 371 5.74 9.29 8.01
CA LEU A 371 5.76 8.10 7.14
C LEU A 371 6.32 6.85 7.85
N VAL A 372 7.01 7.03 8.97
CA VAL A 372 7.53 5.95 9.80
C VAL A 372 7.36 6.38 11.25
N ASP A 373 6.61 5.61 12.03
CA ASP A 373 6.43 5.85 13.46
C ASP A 373 7.62 5.33 14.29
N ASP A 374 7.64 5.61 15.58
CA ASP A 374 8.80 5.31 16.43
C ASP A 374 8.98 3.80 16.67
N LEU A 375 7.90 3.01 16.73
CA LEU A 375 8.00 1.55 16.83
C LEU A 375 8.47 0.93 15.50
N SER A 376 8.08 1.50 14.37
CA SER A 376 8.60 1.10 13.05
C SER A 376 10.11 1.38 12.87
N LYS A 377 10.67 2.35 13.59
CA LYS A 377 12.11 2.67 13.58
C LYS A 377 12.91 1.83 14.58
N ASP A 378 12.24 1.22 15.55
CA ASP A 378 12.87 0.55 16.66
C ASP A 378 13.73 -0.62 16.14
N PRO A 379 15.03 -0.70 16.52
CA PRO A 379 15.90 -1.80 16.12
C PRO A 379 15.39 -3.20 16.50
N ARG A 380 14.47 -3.31 17.46
CA ARG A 380 13.83 -4.57 17.87
C ARG A 380 12.79 -5.06 16.86
N PHE A 381 12.11 -4.17 16.14
CA PHE A 381 11.05 -4.52 15.18
C PHE A 381 11.48 -4.33 13.71
N LEU A 382 12.32 -3.33 13.44
CA LEU A 382 12.76 -2.97 12.09
C LEU A 382 13.31 -4.18 11.29
N PRO A 383 14.14 -5.09 11.84
CA PRO A 383 14.61 -6.25 11.09
C PRO A 383 13.48 -7.13 10.55
N THR A 384 12.42 -7.34 11.33
CA THR A 384 11.26 -8.14 10.93
C THR A 384 10.48 -7.43 9.82
N PHE A 385 10.26 -6.12 9.95
CA PHE A 385 9.59 -5.33 8.92
C PHE A 385 10.38 -5.26 7.62
N LYS A 386 11.72 -5.13 7.69
CA LYS A 386 12.59 -5.18 6.50
C LYS A 386 12.49 -6.53 5.81
N ARG A 387 12.53 -7.65 6.55
CA ARG A 387 12.34 -8.99 5.97
C ARG A 387 11.00 -9.10 5.26
N GLY A 388 9.92 -8.66 5.89
CA GLY A 388 8.59 -8.63 5.28
C GLY A 388 8.53 -7.79 3.99
N ALA A 389 9.09 -6.57 4.02
CA ALA A 389 9.14 -5.71 2.84
C ALA A 389 9.96 -6.34 1.69
N TYR A 390 11.10 -6.95 1.99
CA TYR A 390 11.87 -7.68 0.98
C TYR A 390 11.15 -8.91 0.45
N LEU A 391 10.36 -9.60 1.28
CA LEU A 391 9.54 -10.71 0.80
C LEU A 391 8.56 -10.25 -0.28
N ILE A 392 7.89 -9.10 -0.09
CA ILE A 392 6.99 -8.54 -1.11
C ILE A 392 7.75 -8.25 -2.41
N LEU A 393 8.94 -7.66 -2.32
CA LEU A 393 9.76 -7.35 -3.49
C LEU A 393 10.25 -8.61 -4.22
N GLY A 394 10.69 -9.63 -3.46
CA GLY A 394 11.08 -10.92 -4.02
C GLY A 394 9.91 -11.65 -4.65
N HIS A 395 8.73 -11.60 -4.03
CA HIS A 395 7.49 -12.10 -4.59
C HIS A 395 7.20 -11.41 -5.93
N GLN A 396 7.19 -10.07 -5.98
CA GLN A 396 6.93 -9.33 -7.23
C GLN A 396 7.94 -9.70 -8.33
N PHE A 397 9.22 -9.79 -7.97
CA PHE A 397 10.29 -10.15 -8.89
C PHE A 397 10.10 -11.56 -9.46
N LEU A 398 9.99 -12.57 -8.61
CA LEU A 398 9.96 -13.96 -9.06
C LEU A 398 8.61 -14.32 -9.71
N SER A 399 7.50 -13.75 -9.25
CA SER A 399 6.20 -13.87 -9.92
C SER A 399 6.24 -13.28 -11.33
N LYS A 400 6.96 -12.16 -11.54
CA LYS A 400 7.10 -11.52 -12.86
C LYS A 400 7.96 -12.34 -13.81
N TYR A 401 9.14 -12.79 -13.37
CA TYR A 401 10.13 -13.40 -14.27
C TYR A 401 10.02 -14.93 -14.35
N ALA A 402 9.57 -15.62 -13.30
CA ALA A 402 9.50 -17.07 -13.25
C ALA A 402 8.09 -17.64 -12.99
N GLU A 403 7.08 -16.79 -12.81
CA GLU A 403 5.71 -17.20 -12.42
C GLU A 403 5.63 -17.99 -11.10
N VAL A 404 6.60 -17.76 -10.21
CA VAL A 404 6.63 -18.36 -8.87
C VAL A 404 6.53 -17.25 -7.84
N GLY A 405 5.35 -17.11 -7.23
CA GLY A 405 5.10 -16.21 -6.10
C GLY A 405 5.18 -16.92 -4.76
N TYR A 406 5.14 -16.15 -3.65
CA TYR A 406 5.03 -16.72 -2.30
C TYR A 406 3.82 -17.65 -2.13
N ILE A 407 2.69 -17.27 -2.74
CA ILE A 407 1.47 -18.07 -2.84
C ILE A 407 1.27 -18.48 -4.29
N ASP A 408 0.91 -19.74 -4.51
CA ASP A 408 0.61 -20.28 -5.82
C ASP A 408 -0.83 -19.91 -6.27
N PRO A 409 -1.17 -20.10 -7.56
CA PRO A 409 -2.50 -19.78 -8.05
C PRO A 409 -3.66 -20.55 -7.37
N SER A 410 -3.37 -21.68 -6.71
CA SER A 410 -4.35 -22.47 -5.95
C SER A 410 -4.60 -21.95 -4.54
N GLY A 411 -3.81 -20.96 -4.09
CA GLY A 411 -3.91 -20.39 -2.76
C GLY A 411 -3.11 -21.14 -1.70
N LYS A 412 -2.08 -21.90 -2.09
CA LYS A 412 -1.14 -22.56 -1.17
C LYS A 412 0.22 -21.90 -1.20
N LEU A 413 1.02 -22.10 -0.16
CA LEU A 413 2.44 -21.71 -0.19
C LEU A 413 3.14 -22.44 -1.35
N SER A 414 3.92 -21.71 -2.15
CA SER A 414 4.68 -22.31 -3.26
C SER A 414 5.76 -23.28 -2.78
N PHE A 415 6.26 -23.08 -1.55
CA PHE A 415 7.21 -23.95 -0.88
C PHE A 415 6.56 -24.53 0.38
N ALA A 416 6.68 -25.84 0.57
CA ALA A 416 6.07 -26.52 1.71
C ALA A 416 6.73 -26.08 3.02
N ASP A 417 8.05 -25.88 3.02
CA ASP A 417 8.74 -25.23 4.12
C ASP A 417 8.52 -23.71 4.05
N ARG A 418 7.61 -23.23 4.91
CA ARG A 418 7.30 -21.80 5.08
C ARG A 418 8.53 -20.98 5.43
N SER A 419 9.42 -21.50 6.29
CA SER A 419 10.62 -20.78 6.72
C SER A 419 11.58 -20.60 5.56
N PHE A 420 11.75 -21.65 4.74
CA PHE A 420 12.49 -21.55 3.48
C PHE A 420 11.85 -20.51 2.56
N GLY A 421 10.54 -20.58 2.32
CA GLY A 421 9.84 -19.62 1.46
C GLY A 421 10.04 -18.18 1.90
N VAL A 422 9.84 -17.89 3.19
CA VAL A 422 10.06 -16.55 3.76
C VAL A 422 11.51 -16.10 3.56
N SER A 423 12.49 -16.96 3.86
CA SER A 423 13.92 -16.67 3.66
C SER A 423 14.25 -16.40 2.20
N PHE A 424 13.75 -17.24 1.29
CA PHE A 424 14.03 -17.20 -0.13
C PHE A 424 13.49 -15.93 -0.77
N PHE A 425 12.20 -15.61 -0.61
CA PHE A 425 11.64 -14.39 -1.17
C PHE A 425 12.24 -13.13 -0.52
N SER A 426 12.49 -13.15 0.79
CA SER A 426 13.20 -12.03 1.46
C SER A 426 14.62 -11.85 0.95
N PHE A 427 15.31 -12.91 0.55
CA PHE A 427 16.61 -12.84 -0.11
C PHE A 427 16.52 -12.19 -1.48
N LEU A 428 15.57 -12.61 -2.32
CA LEU A 428 15.40 -12.05 -3.66
C LEU A 428 15.09 -10.55 -3.63
N GLY A 429 14.28 -10.08 -2.68
CA GLY A 429 14.01 -8.65 -2.50
C GLY A 429 15.18 -7.79 -2.04
N ARG A 430 16.30 -8.42 -1.62
CA ARG A 430 17.55 -7.74 -1.26
C ARG A 430 18.51 -7.56 -2.44
N ILE A 431 18.20 -8.16 -3.59
CA ILE A 431 19.05 -8.08 -4.78
C ILE A 431 18.62 -6.90 -5.65
N THR A 432 19.58 -6.05 -5.99
CA THR A 432 19.42 -4.98 -6.98
C THR A 432 19.97 -5.46 -8.32
N TRP A 433 19.10 -5.52 -9.32
CA TRP A 433 19.42 -6.00 -10.66
C TRP A 433 19.58 -4.83 -11.64
N PRO A 434 20.62 -4.83 -12.51
CA PRO A 434 20.73 -3.86 -13.59
C PRO A 434 19.75 -4.20 -14.72
N GLU A 435 19.37 -3.20 -15.52
CA GLU A 435 18.34 -3.34 -16.56
C GLU A 435 18.67 -4.43 -17.59
N ASP A 436 19.94 -4.55 -18.01
CA ASP A 436 20.36 -5.54 -19.01
C ASP A 436 20.21 -7.00 -18.53
N VAL A 437 20.31 -7.23 -17.22
CA VAL A 437 20.09 -8.55 -16.61
C VAL A 437 18.59 -8.84 -16.50
N LEU A 438 17.78 -7.83 -16.17
CA LEU A 438 16.32 -7.97 -16.17
C LEU A 438 15.78 -8.25 -17.58
N ASP A 439 16.33 -7.57 -18.59
CA ASP A 439 16.01 -7.82 -19.99
C ASP A 439 16.38 -9.25 -20.39
N TRP A 440 17.55 -9.74 -19.96
CA TRP A 440 17.93 -11.13 -20.18
C TRP A 440 16.96 -12.11 -19.51
N PHE A 441 16.54 -11.87 -18.26
CA PHE A 441 15.52 -12.69 -17.60
C PHE A 441 14.19 -12.69 -18.36
N ALA A 442 13.83 -11.62 -19.04
CA ALA A 442 12.62 -11.60 -19.88
C ALA A 442 12.73 -12.48 -21.15
N THR A 443 13.93 -12.95 -21.52
CA THR A 443 14.18 -13.73 -22.75
C THR A 443 14.41 -15.22 -22.54
N ILE A 444 14.74 -15.66 -21.32
CA ILE A 444 15.08 -17.05 -21.03
C ILE A 444 13.91 -17.80 -20.37
N ASP A 445 14.02 -19.12 -20.35
CA ASP A 445 13.02 -19.99 -19.75
C ASP A 445 12.82 -19.74 -18.24
N LYS A 446 11.57 -19.83 -17.78
CA LYS A 446 11.18 -19.58 -16.39
C LYS A 446 11.81 -20.56 -15.41
N GLU A 447 11.95 -21.82 -15.78
CA GLU A 447 12.62 -22.84 -14.97
C GLU A 447 14.10 -22.50 -14.81
N LYS A 448 14.74 -21.99 -15.87
CA LYS A 448 16.14 -21.51 -15.80
C LYS A 448 16.28 -20.36 -14.81
N ILE A 449 15.35 -19.40 -14.80
CA ILE A 449 15.36 -18.29 -13.84
C ILE A 449 15.22 -18.83 -12.41
N LEU A 450 14.32 -19.78 -12.18
CA LEU A 450 14.15 -20.41 -10.87
C LEU A 450 15.44 -21.13 -10.41
N LYS A 451 16.13 -21.85 -11.30
CA LYS A 451 17.44 -22.48 -11.02
C LYS A 451 18.49 -21.46 -10.60
N ILE A 452 18.54 -20.31 -11.28
CA ILE A 452 19.46 -19.21 -10.94
C ILE A 452 19.14 -18.70 -9.53
N MET A 453 17.87 -18.40 -9.24
CA MET A 453 17.47 -17.84 -7.96
C MET A 453 17.73 -18.79 -6.79
N LEU A 454 17.39 -20.08 -6.94
CA LEU A 454 17.69 -21.11 -5.94
C LEU A 454 19.21 -21.26 -5.75
N GLY A 455 20.01 -21.20 -6.83
CA GLY A 455 21.46 -21.26 -6.75
C GLY A 455 22.09 -20.08 -6.03
N LEU A 456 21.57 -18.88 -6.28
CA LEU A 456 21.99 -17.68 -5.57
C LEU A 456 21.63 -17.74 -4.09
N HIS A 457 20.43 -18.23 -3.75
CA HIS A 457 20.02 -18.39 -2.35
C HIS A 457 20.90 -19.42 -1.62
N LEU A 458 21.25 -20.53 -2.26
CA LEU A 458 22.14 -21.53 -1.69
C LEU A 458 23.53 -20.97 -1.31
N ILE A 459 24.05 -20.00 -2.08
CA ILE A 459 25.42 -19.46 -1.90
C ILE A 459 25.44 -18.17 -1.06
N LEU A 460 24.39 -17.36 -1.17
CA LEU A 460 24.33 -16.00 -0.63
C LEU A 460 23.20 -15.77 0.39
N GLY A 461 22.22 -16.67 0.47
CA GLY A 461 20.94 -16.48 1.17
C GLY A 461 21.05 -16.24 2.67
N ASP A 462 21.93 -16.99 3.33
CA ASP A 462 22.13 -16.93 4.80
C ASP A 462 22.77 -15.63 5.28
N LYS A 463 23.36 -14.85 4.37
CA LYS A 463 24.03 -13.61 4.72
C LYS A 463 23.00 -12.48 4.79
N PRO A 464 22.99 -11.61 5.81
CA PRO A 464 22.00 -10.53 5.95
C PRO A 464 22.25 -9.34 5.01
N TYR A 465 23.15 -9.47 4.04
CA TYR A 465 23.55 -8.38 3.14
C TYR A 465 22.50 -8.07 2.08
N LYS A 466 22.57 -6.85 1.56
CA LYS A 466 21.99 -6.46 0.27
C LYS A 466 23.03 -6.70 -0.82
N TRP A 467 22.56 -7.08 -2.00
CA TRP A 467 23.43 -7.46 -3.12
C TRP A 467 23.19 -6.55 -4.32
N ILE A 468 24.27 -6.04 -4.90
CA ILE A 468 24.25 -5.29 -6.15
C ILE A 468 24.88 -6.18 -7.23
N VAL A 469 24.13 -6.43 -8.30
CA VAL A 469 24.61 -7.22 -9.44
C VAL A 469 25.24 -6.27 -10.47
N LYS A 470 26.46 -6.59 -10.91
CA LYS A 470 27.13 -5.85 -11.99
C LYS A 470 26.43 -6.10 -13.33
N PRO A 471 26.40 -5.10 -14.24
CA PRO A 471 25.96 -5.29 -15.62
C PRO A 471 26.69 -6.46 -16.30
N GLY A 472 25.99 -7.14 -17.21
CA GLY A 472 26.50 -8.26 -17.98
C GLY A 472 26.42 -9.62 -17.28
N PHE A 473 25.85 -9.72 -16.08
CA PHE A 473 25.67 -11.00 -15.39
C PHE A 473 24.78 -11.93 -16.22
N LYS A 474 25.35 -13.05 -16.68
CA LYS A 474 24.64 -14.13 -17.37
C LYS A 474 25.26 -15.47 -17.01
N LEU A 475 24.44 -16.52 -17.04
CA LEU A 475 24.89 -17.90 -16.84
C LEU A 475 24.73 -18.67 -18.15
N PRO A 476 25.73 -19.46 -18.59
CA PRO A 476 25.63 -20.25 -19.81
C PRO A 476 24.51 -21.29 -19.73
N ASP A 477 23.81 -21.54 -20.83
CA ASP A 477 22.75 -22.55 -20.88
C ASP A 477 23.23 -23.93 -20.44
N SER A 478 24.43 -24.34 -20.88
CA SER A 478 25.04 -25.61 -20.49
C SER A 478 25.21 -25.77 -18.97
N LEU A 479 25.43 -24.66 -18.25
CA LEU A 479 25.54 -24.65 -16.79
C LEU A 479 24.15 -24.71 -16.15
N LEU A 480 23.15 -24.05 -16.73
CA LEU A 480 21.78 -24.08 -16.21
C LEU A 480 21.10 -25.44 -16.44
N ASP A 481 21.43 -26.09 -17.54
CA ASP A 481 20.91 -27.41 -17.90
C ASP A 481 21.48 -28.52 -16.99
N SER A 482 22.66 -28.31 -16.39
CA SER A 482 23.23 -29.24 -15.39
C SER A 482 22.65 -29.07 -13.98
N ILE A 483 21.96 -27.97 -13.71
CA ILE A 483 21.26 -27.73 -12.43
C ILE A 483 19.89 -28.42 -12.47
N LYS A 484 19.61 -29.25 -11.48
CA LYS A 484 18.31 -29.92 -11.31
C LYS A 484 17.57 -29.36 -10.12
N ILE A 485 16.28 -29.04 -10.28
CA ILE A 485 15.40 -28.68 -9.16
C ILE A 485 14.87 -29.98 -8.53
N ILE A 486 14.90 -30.05 -7.20
CA ILE A 486 14.41 -31.17 -6.39
C ILE A 486 13.34 -30.61 -5.46
N ASP A 487 12.16 -31.25 -5.43
CA ASP A 487 11.04 -30.89 -4.55
C ASP A 487 10.63 -29.41 -4.59
N ARG A 488 10.83 -28.76 -5.75
CA ARG A 488 10.58 -27.33 -6.02
C ARG A 488 11.44 -26.33 -5.23
N GLU A 489 12.03 -26.71 -4.10
CA GLU A 489 12.74 -25.81 -3.17
C GLU A 489 14.26 -26.04 -3.09
N LYS A 490 14.76 -27.16 -3.62
CA LYS A 490 16.19 -27.50 -3.62
C LYS A 490 16.74 -27.55 -5.02
N ILE A 491 18.05 -27.43 -5.12
CA ILE A 491 18.79 -27.73 -6.33
C ILE A 491 19.88 -28.76 -6.07
N SER A 492 20.17 -29.56 -7.09
CA SER A 492 21.35 -30.40 -7.15
C SER A 492 22.27 -29.88 -8.24
N MET A 493 23.53 -29.72 -7.87
CA MET A 493 24.65 -29.37 -8.74
C MET A 493 25.76 -30.38 -8.49
N ASP A 494 26.39 -30.90 -9.54
CA ASP A 494 27.68 -31.57 -9.36
C ASP A 494 28.76 -30.56 -8.93
N GLU A 495 29.88 -31.06 -8.42
CA GLU A 495 30.98 -30.23 -7.89
C GLU A 495 31.56 -29.26 -8.92
N GLU A 496 31.61 -29.64 -10.20
CA GLU A 496 32.13 -28.77 -11.26
C GLU A 496 31.15 -27.63 -11.55
N THR A 497 29.87 -27.96 -11.70
CA THR A 497 28.77 -27.02 -11.90
C THR A 497 28.72 -26.02 -10.76
N LYS A 498 28.80 -26.49 -9.51
CA LYS A 498 28.79 -25.64 -8.32
C LYS A 498 29.96 -24.66 -8.32
N ARG A 499 31.19 -25.12 -8.53
CA ARG A 499 32.39 -24.25 -8.58
C ARG A 499 32.32 -23.21 -9.70
N ARG A 500 31.80 -23.59 -10.87
CA ARG A 500 31.61 -22.66 -12.00
C ARG A 500 30.56 -21.60 -11.65
N PHE A 501 29.44 -22.00 -11.05
CA PHE A 501 28.39 -21.08 -10.61
C PHE A 501 28.93 -20.08 -9.58
N GLU A 502 29.58 -20.57 -8.51
CA GLU A 502 30.20 -19.75 -7.46
C GLU A 502 31.18 -18.73 -8.05
N ARG A 503 32.07 -19.16 -8.96
CA ARG A 503 33.03 -18.26 -9.62
C ARG A 503 32.35 -17.14 -10.41
N ILE A 504 31.24 -17.42 -11.09
CA ILE A 504 30.50 -16.38 -11.81
C ILE A 504 29.85 -15.42 -10.80
N VAL A 505 29.21 -15.96 -9.76
CA VAL A 505 28.59 -15.15 -8.70
C VAL A 505 29.61 -14.21 -8.05
N GLU A 506 30.77 -14.70 -7.65
CA GLU A 506 31.84 -13.89 -7.04
C GLU A 506 32.30 -12.72 -7.93
N ASN A 507 32.30 -12.88 -9.26
CA ASN A 507 32.71 -11.83 -10.18
C ASN A 507 31.66 -10.72 -10.34
N PHE A 508 30.38 -11.07 -10.22
CA PHE A 508 29.25 -10.18 -10.55
C PHE A 508 28.48 -9.65 -9.35
N PHE A 509 28.52 -10.31 -8.19
CA PHE A 509 27.78 -9.91 -7.00
C PHE A 509 28.66 -9.11 -6.04
N LEU A 510 28.26 -7.87 -5.80
CA LEU A 510 28.87 -6.99 -4.81
C LEU A 510 27.96 -6.91 -3.59
N ARG A 511 28.57 -6.82 -2.40
CA ARG A 511 27.84 -6.42 -1.21
C ARG A 511 27.61 -4.91 -1.30
N GLU A 512 26.39 -4.47 -1.05
CA GLU A 512 26.15 -3.05 -0.81
C GLU A 512 26.76 -2.73 0.56
N GLU A 513 27.83 -1.94 0.58
CA GLU A 513 28.38 -1.39 1.81
C GLU A 513 27.40 -0.30 2.29
N ASP A 514 26.92 -0.43 3.53
CA ASP A 514 25.87 0.41 4.12
C ASP A 514 26.27 1.88 4.33
#